data_AF-A0A1H7GWJ3-F1
#
_entry.id   AF-A0A1H7GWJ3-F1
#
_cell.length_a   1.000
_cell.length_b   1.000
_cell.length_c   1.000
_cell.angle_alpha   90.00
_cell.angle_beta   90.00
_cell.angle_gamma   90.00
#
_symmetry.space_group_name_H-M   'P 1'
#
loop_
_entity.id
_entity.type
_entity.pdbx_description
1 polymer ?
#
loop_
_entity_poly.entity_id
_entity_poly.type
_entity_poly.pdbx_seq_one_letter_code
_entity_poly.pdbx_strand_id
1 'polypeptide(L)'
;MITSTLQPSGVRTNWVVDQYFVEGFREQQWLGGTVKKMHRSIESYYMALQQAGFQVQHLRESAPQRQHFVNEETYMRRQRIPLFLFLSARR
;
A
#
# COMPACT_ATOMS: atom_id res chain seq x y z
N MET A 1 -2.05 -3.75 10.45
CA MET A 1 -0.93 -2.82 10.33
C MET A 1 0.16 -3.50 9.54
N ILE A 2 0.80 -2.82 8.59
CA ILE A 2 2.14 -3.27 8.23
C ILE A 2 3.11 -2.69 9.25
N THR A 3 3.45 -3.49 10.24
CA THR A 3 4.51 -3.13 11.17
C THR A 3 5.83 -3.38 10.45
N SER A 4 6.48 -2.29 10.07
CA SER A 4 7.90 -2.37 9.81
C SER A 4 8.60 -2.34 11.15
N THR A 5 9.32 -3.41 11.46
CA THR A 5 10.36 -3.36 12.49
C THR A 5 11.42 -2.37 12.01
N LEU A 6 11.52 -1.22 12.70
CA LEU A 6 12.66 -0.32 12.57
C LEU A 6 13.86 -1.04 13.18
N GLN A 7 14.82 -1.44 12.33
CA GLN A 7 16.14 -1.82 12.83
C GLN A 7 16.94 -0.55 13.18
N PRO A 8 17.95 -0.63 14.08
CA PRO A 8 18.82 0.49 14.42
C PRO A 8 19.50 1.17 13.23
N SER A 9 19.62 0.47 12.10
CA SER A 9 20.16 0.97 10.83
C SER A 9 19.20 1.88 10.05
N GLY A 10 17.96 2.07 10.50
CA GLY A 10 16.93 2.87 9.82
C GLY A 10 16.31 2.20 8.58
N VAL A 11 16.78 1.01 8.19
CA VAL A 11 16.29 0.30 7.01
C VAL A 11 15.19 -0.69 7.39
N ARG A 12 14.01 -0.50 6.80
CA ARG A 12 12.85 -1.39 6.95
C ARG A 12 13.10 -2.70 6.18
N THR A 13 13.33 -3.80 6.88
CA THR A 13 13.70 -5.08 6.25
C THR A 13 12.54 -6.05 6.10
N ASN A 14 11.50 -6.01 6.92
CA ASN A 14 10.35 -6.92 6.85
C ASN A 14 9.01 -6.16 6.90
N TRP A 15 7.99 -6.74 6.28
CA TRP A 15 6.62 -6.21 6.22
C TRP A 15 5.69 -7.27 6.81
N VAL A 16 5.33 -7.13 8.09
CA VAL A 16 4.38 -8.02 8.75
C VAL A 16 2.99 -7.48 8.52
N VAL A 17 2.12 -8.23 7.85
CA VAL A 17 0.70 -7.86 7.69
C VAL A 17 -0.08 -8.50 8.83
N ASP A 18 -0.68 -7.67 9.68
CA ASP A 18 -1.59 -8.10 10.74
C ASP A 18 -2.88 -7.26 10.71
N GLN A 19 -3.99 -7.75 11.28
CA GLN A 19 -5.27 -7.03 11.39
C GLN A 19 -5.75 -6.42 10.05
N TYR A 20 -5.54 -7.14 8.93
CA TYR A 20 -5.85 -6.63 7.59
C TYR A 20 -7.34 -6.36 7.39
N PHE A 21 -8.22 -7.19 7.95
CA PHE A 21 -9.67 -7.01 7.85
C PHE A 21 -10.27 -6.06 8.89
N VAL A 22 -9.45 -5.57 9.84
CA VAL A 22 -9.89 -4.51 10.75
C VAL A 22 -9.73 -3.19 10.01
N GLU A 23 -10.82 -2.61 9.54
CA GLU A 23 -10.81 -1.29 8.88
C GLU A 23 -10.81 -0.14 9.89
N GLY A 24 -10.47 1.07 9.44
CA GLY A 24 -10.52 2.27 10.27
C GLY A 24 -9.22 3.09 10.29
N PHE A 25 -9.21 4.11 11.15
CA PHE A 25 -8.05 4.98 11.29
C PHE A 25 -6.81 4.22 11.81
N ARG A 26 -5.66 4.59 11.28
CA ARG A 26 -4.33 4.11 11.63
C ARG A 26 -3.43 5.32 11.80
N GLU A 27 -2.81 5.44 12.97
CA GLU A 27 -1.81 6.48 13.21
C GLU A 27 -0.44 6.00 12.81
N GLN A 28 0.31 6.86 12.13
CA GLN A 28 1.69 6.57 11.72
C GLN A 28 2.55 7.82 11.89
N GLN A 29 3.76 7.65 12.41
CA GLN A 29 4.79 8.68 12.33
C GLN A 29 5.24 8.85 10.87
N TRP A 30 5.21 10.08 10.39
CA TRP A 30 5.54 10.47 9.03
C TRP A 30 6.15 11.87 9.01
N LEU A 31 7.38 11.99 8.46
CA LEU A 31 8.11 13.26 8.32
C LEU A 31 8.14 14.13 9.59
N GLY A 32 8.34 13.50 10.75
CA GLY A 32 8.44 14.22 12.04
C GLY A 32 7.09 14.58 12.68
N GLY A 33 5.96 14.14 12.12
CA GLY A 33 4.64 14.30 12.71
C GLY A 33 3.79 13.03 12.68
N THR A 34 2.66 13.06 13.39
CA THR A 34 1.67 11.97 13.38
C THR A 34 0.64 12.20 12.28
N VAL A 35 0.48 11.23 11.38
CA VAL A 35 -0.60 11.24 10.36
C VAL A 35 -1.62 10.16 10.65
N LYS A 36 -2.90 10.47 10.43
CA LYS A 36 -4.01 9.51 10.46
C LYS A 36 -4.32 9.06 9.04
N LYS A 37 -4.20 7.76 8.78
CA LYS A 37 -4.57 7.12 7.51
C LYS A 37 -5.81 6.26 7.72
N MET A 38 -6.74 6.25 6.77
CA MET A 38 -7.89 5.34 6.80
C MET A 38 -7.50 4.04 6.10
N HIS A 39 -7.45 2.93 6.85
CA HIS A 39 -7.24 1.60 6.30
C HIS A 39 -8.57 1.03 5.80
N ARG A 40 -8.53 0.51 4.58
CA ARG A 40 -9.59 -0.31 3.96
C ARG A 40 -8.94 -1.45 3.20
N SER A 41 -9.64 -2.57 3.13
CA SER A 41 -9.25 -3.70 2.29
C SER A 41 -9.40 -3.35 0.80
N ILE A 42 -8.77 -4.15 -0.08
CA ILE A 42 -8.96 -4.02 -1.53
C ILE A 42 -10.43 -4.25 -1.90
N GLU A 43 -11.06 -5.25 -1.27
CA GLU A 43 -12.48 -5.57 -1.46
C GLU A 43 -13.37 -4.36 -1.17
N SER A 44 -13.13 -3.66 -0.05
CA SER A 44 -13.90 -2.48 0.32
C SER A 44 -13.77 -1.35 -0.69
N TYR A 45 -12.57 -1.10 -1.23
CA TYR A 45 -12.40 -0.12 -2.31
C TYR A 45 -13.14 -0.53 -3.59
N TYR A 46 -13.05 -1.80 -3.96
CA TYR A 46 -13.72 -2.34 -5.15
C TYR A 46 -15.24 -2.24 -5.04
N MET A 47 -15.81 -2.68 -3.91
CA MET A 47 -17.24 -2.63 -3.65
C MET A 47 -17.77 -1.19 -3.58
N ALA A 48 -17.01 -0.27 -2.97
CA ALA A 48 -17.41 1.14 -2.92
C ALA A 48 -17.53 1.77 -4.32
N LEU A 49 -16.63 1.43 -5.26
CA LEU A 49 -16.74 1.88 -6.65
C LEU A 49 -17.98 1.31 -7.34
N GLN A 50 -18.25 0.01 -7.18
CA GLN A 50 -19.43 -0.63 -7.76
C GLN A 50 -20.73 -0.06 -7.22
N GLN A 51 -20.83 0.15 -5.91
CA GLN A 51 -22.01 0.75 -5.26
C GLN A 51 -22.24 2.20 -5.71
N ALA A 52 -21.17 2.93 -6.03
CA ALA A 52 -21.25 4.26 -6.61
C ALA A 52 -21.62 4.26 -8.12
N GLY A 53 -21.87 3.08 -8.70
CA GLY A 53 -22.26 2.91 -10.11
C GLY A 53 -21.10 2.91 -11.10
N PHE A 54 -19.87 2.71 -10.63
CA PHE A 54 -18.71 2.57 -11.50
C PHE A 54 -18.40 1.10 -11.80
N GLN A 55 -18.08 0.80 -13.04
CA GLN A 55 -17.47 -0.46 -13.46
C GLN A 55 -15.94 -0.33 -13.40
N VAL A 56 -15.29 -1.11 -12.55
CA VAL A 56 -13.83 -1.17 -12.48
C VAL A 56 -13.30 -1.82 -13.77
N GLN A 57 -12.42 -1.12 -14.47
CA GLN A 57 -11.83 -1.57 -15.74
C GLN A 57 -10.43 -2.14 -15.55
N HIS A 58 -9.65 -1.56 -14.62
CA HIS A 58 -8.28 -1.99 -14.36
C HIS A 58 -7.94 -1.89 -12.87
N LEU A 59 -7.15 -2.85 -12.40
CA LEU A 59 -6.54 -2.88 -11.08
C LEU A 59 -5.03 -3.11 -11.24
N ARG A 60 -4.21 -2.34 -10.51
CA ARG A 60 -2.75 -2.54 -10.49
C ARG A 60 -2.19 -2.27 -9.09
N GLU A 61 -1.38 -3.18 -8.58
CA GLU A 61 -0.77 -3.12 -7.24
C GLU A 61 0.67 -2.57 -7.25
N SER A 62 0.98 -1.66 -8.18
CA SER A 62 2.27 -0.94 -8.23
C SER A 62 3.54 -1.79 -8.33
N ALA A 63 3.48 -3.01 -8.89
CA ALA A 63 4.68 -3.83 -9.11
C ALA A 63 5.78 -3.03 -9.83
N PRO A 64 7.02 -3.00 -9.29
CA PRO A 64 8.09 -2.17 -9.81
C PRO A 64 8.59 -2.69 -11.15
N GLN A 65 8.87 -1.78 -12.09
CA GLN A 65 9.46 -2.12 -13.38
C GLN A 65 10.96 -1.87 -13.34
N ARG A 66 11.79 -2.90 -13.61
CA ARG A 66 13.25 -2.86 -13.43
C ARG A 66 13.92 -1.67 -14.12
N GLN A 67 13.44 -1.31 -15.32
CA GLN A 67 13.96 -0.20 -16.13
C GLN A 67 13.92 1.18 -15.43
N HIS A 68 13.07 1.36 -14.41
CA HIS A 68 12.94 2.62 -13.68
C HIS A 68 13.80 2.70 -12.41
N PHE A 69 14.64 1.69 -12.16
CA PHE A 69 15.48 1.62 -10.97
C PHE A 69 16.96 1.63 -11.35
N VAL A 70 17.71 2.57 -10.77
CA VAL A 70 19.18 2.60 -10.89
C VAL A 70 19.83 1.64 -9.89
N ASN A 71 19.27 1.55 -8.68
CA ASN A 71 19.79 0.74 -7.58
C ASN A 71 19.03 -0.60 -7.45
N GLU A 72 19.78 -1.71 -7.54
CA GLU A 72 19.24 -3.08 -7.48
C GLU A 72 18.61 -3.40 -6.13
N GLU A 73 19.25 -3.04 -5.03
CA GLU A 73 18.73 -3.29 -3.68
C GLU A 73 17.36 -2.60 -3.46
N THR A 74 17.21 -1.38 -3.98
CA THR A 74 15.96 -0.63 -3.93
C THR A 74 14.88 -1.31 -4.76
N TYR A 75 15.22 -1.80 -5.97
CA TYR A 75 14.29 -2.56 -6.80
C TYR A 75 13.80 -3.82 -6.07
N MET A 76 14.72 -4.65 -5.58
CA MET A 76 14.41 -5.88 -4.83
C MET A 76 13.58 -5.58 -3.59
N ARG A 77 13.87 -4.50 -2.85
CA ARG A 77 13.07 -4.08 -1.70
C ARG A 77 11.64 -3.68 -2.10
N ARG A 78 11.45 -3.02 -3.24
CA ARG A 78 10.13 -2.63 -3.75
C ARG A 78 9.34 -3.80 -4.34
N GLN A 79 9.98 -4.89 -4.75
CA GLN A 79 9.28 -6.11 -5.16
C GLN A 79 8.57 -6.83 -4.01
N ARG A 80 9.01 -6.59 -2.77
CA ARG A 80 8.49 -7.32 -1.59
C ARG A 80 7.14 -6.80 -1.09
N ILE A 81 6.69 -5.65 -1.55
CA ILE A 81 5.42 -5.07 -1.11
C ILE A 81 4.82 -4.10 -2.15
N PRO A 82 3.50 -4.17 -2.41
CA PRO A 82 2.78 -3.11 -3.12
C PRO A 82 2.64 -1.85 -2.24
N LEU A 83 3.13 -0.71 -2.73
CA LEU A 83 2.99 0.56 -2.01
C LEU A 83 1.68 1.29 -2.33
N PHE A 84 1.18 1.07 -3.55
CA PHE A 84 0.02 1.76 -4.07
C PHE A 84 -0.92 0.77 -4.72
N LEU A 85 -2.21 1.03 -4.53
CA LEU A 85 -3.29 0.41 -5.27
C LEU A 85 -3.81 1.43 -6.28
N PHE A 86 -3.80 1.06 -7.56
CA PHE A 86 -4.39 1.85 -8.63
C PHE A 86 -5.66 1.16 -9.12
N LEU A 87 -6.74 1.91 -9.21
CA LEU A 87 -8.02 1.48 -9.76
C LEU A 87 -8.43 2.47 -10.86
N SER A 88 -8.71 1.95 -12.05
CA SER A 88 -9.38 2.70 -13.12
C SER A 88 -10.81 2.21 -13.22
N ALA A 89 -11.76 3.14 -13.30
CA ALA A 89 -13.18 2.81 -13.37
C ALA A 89 -13.91 3.75 -14.31
N ARG A 90 -14.95 3.23 -14.95
CA ARG A 90 -15.84 3.96 -15.85
C ARG A 90 -17.25 3.95 -15.28
N ARG A 91 -17.96 5.07 -15.44
CA ARG A 91 -19.39 5.16 -15.17
C ARG A 91 -20.18 4.96 -16.46
#